data_AF-V6LT59-F1
#
_entry.id   AF-V6LT59-F1
#
_cell.length_a   1.000
_cell.length_b   1.000
_cell.length_c   1.000
_cell.angle_alpha   90.00
_cell.angle_beta   90.00
_cell.angle_gamma   90.00
#
_symmetry.space_group_name_H-M   'P 1'
#
loop_
_entity.id
_entity.type
_entity.pdbx_description
1 polymer ?
#
loop_
_entity_poly.entity_id
_entity_poly.type
_entity_poly.pdbx_seq_one_letter_code
_entity_poly.pdbx_strand_id
1 'polypeptide(L)'
;MSLLESDSKTVKSATINSRGTNYLLTSIIQHNQLQISLENNNTLDRWSRSFSAKQLDELTAKAGSQRKFSIFINMLLSAMDVGRHSETLKIDVKTPQELIEATKQNQTLLQAEQANRMFVIIAYKAEFEAIFYPLTLDKVNYDLQNQNEAYLLEAYKQSKQEIERLTELNNENLGQVNCQNCTFLEQEISKLERDLEIHEEQQQESLKVANLAVKQKEKYKIKLEKINSEMQKIVEQNRSLLEDNKKMYAKLTGKSRASSKTQRNVSNVSSRASSRSQSPSVDYQSRPTRSQILQQQMREKKAKEEAKKQRSYKNESFSDDSRMSSRRSVQRRTEESDDNSRISRRNSKSEKMDLLKNVNQTIQELKQLVRK
;
A
#
# COMPACT_ATOMS: atom_id res chain seq x y z
N MET A 1 5.17 -34.95 -6.15
CA MET A 1 4.77 -36.33 -6.50
C MET A 1 3.30 -36.47 -6.11
N SER A 2 2.38 -37.00 -6.91
CA SER A 2 2.39 -37.46 -8.31
C SER A 2 1.49 -36.54 -9.17
N LEU A 3 1.75 -36.41 -10.48
CA LEU A 3 0.92 -35.65 -11.44
C LEU A 3 0.55 -36.52 -12.66
N LEU A 4 0.63 -37.86 -12.49
CA LEU A 4 0.54 -38.87 -13.55
C LEU A 4 -0.33 -40.06 -13.12
N GLU A 5 -1.41 -39.79 -12.38
CA GLU A 5 -2.46 -40.76 -12.08
C GLU A 5 -3.80 -40.14 -12.50
N SER A 6 -4.62 -40.92 -13.22
CA SER A 6 -5.80 -40.53 -14.03
C SER A 6 -5.52 -39.87 -15.40
N ASP A 7 -6.41 -40.12 -16.37
CA ASP A 7 -6.27 -39.90 -17.82
C ASP A 7 -6.31 -38.42 -18.28
N SER A 8 -5.78 -37.52 -17.46
CA SER A 8 -5.77 -36.08 -17.72
C SER A 8 -4.80 -35.70 -18.84
N LYS A 9 -5.35 -35.42 -20.04
CA LYS A 9 -4.62 -34.77 -21.13
C LYS A 9 -4.15 -33.39 -20.66
N THR A 10 -2.86 -33.25 -20.40
CA THR A 10 -2.24 -31.99 -20.00
C THR A 10 -1.78 -31.24 -21.24
N VAL A 11 -2.26 -30.01 -21.43
CA VAL A 11 -1.86 -29.13 -22.55
C VAL A 11 -1.22 -27.88 -21.99
N LYS A 12 -0.09 -27.46 -22.57
CA LYS A 12 0.62 -26.24 -22.19
C LYS A 12 1.28 -25.59 -23.39
N SER A 13 1.19 -24.28 -23.48
CA SER A 13 1.81 -23.48 -24.55
C SER A 13 2.68 -22.37 -23.96
N ALA A 14 3.78 -22.04 -24.62
CA ALA A 14 4.69 -20.96 -24.25
C ALA A 14 5.30 -20.31 -25.51
N THR A 15 5.49 -18.99 -25.49
CA THR A 15 6.15 -18.26 -26.57
C THR A 15 7.66 -18.32 -26.38
N ILE A 16 8.37 -18.93 -27.33
CA ILE A 16 9.83 -19.03 -27.36
C ILE A 16 10.35 -18.10 -28.46
N ASN A 17 11.07 -17.05 -28.06
CA ASN A 17 11.82 -16.23 -29.00
C ASN A 17 13.19 -16.88 -29.28
N SER A 18 13.55 -17.06 -30.55
CA SER A 18 14.89 -17.48 -30.98
C SER A 18 15.34 -16.59 -32.13
N ARG A 19 16.52 -15.96 -31.99
CA ARG A 19 17.14 -15.06 -32.99
C ARG A 19 16.18 -13.99 -33.58
N GLY A 20 15.25 -13.48 -32.77
CA GLY A 20 14.27 -12.47 -33.19
C GLY A 20 12.96 -13.03 -33.76
N THR A 21 12.90 -14.32 -34.11
CA THR A 21 11.64 -15.00 -34.48
C THR A 21 10.91 -15.50 -33.24
N ASN A 22 9.60 -15.26 -33.19
CA ASN A 22 8.74 -15.77 -32.13
C ASN A 22 8.08 -17.08 -32.57
N TYR A 23 8.25 -18.13 -31.76
CA TYR A 23 7.61 -19.42 -31.96
C TYR A 23 6.63 -19.71 -30.83
N LEU A 24 5.46 -20.26 -31.15
CA LEU A 24 4.55 -20.84 -30.18
C LEU A 24 4.91 -22.32 -29.98
N LEU A 25 5.52 -22.65 -28.84
CA LEU A 25 5.78 -24.02 -28.43
C LEU A 25 4.57 -24.55 -27.66
N THR A 26 3.96 -25.64 -28.12
CA THR A 26 2.87 -26.33 -27.44
C THR A 26 3.26 -27.77 -27.13
N SER A 27 3.00 -28.20 -25.89
CA SER A 27 3.16 -29.57 -25.41
C SER A 27 1.81 -30.14 -25.01
N ILE A 28 1.60 -31.42 -25.32
CA ILE A 28 0.42 -32.21 -25.01
C ILE A 28 0.93 -33.53 -24.44
N ILE A 29 0.56 -33.82 -23.19
CA ILE A 29 0.98 -35.02 -22.46
C ILE A 29 -0.24 -35.88 -22.18
N GLN A 30 -0.22 -37.13 -22.63
CA GLN A 30 -1.31 -38.09 -22.44
C GLN A 30 -0.76 -39.52 -22.52
N HIS A 31 -1.22 -40.44 -21.65
CA HIS A 31 -0.87 -41.88 -21.66
C HIS A 31 0.63 -42.20 -21.86
N ASN A 32 1.53 -41.53 -21.12
CA ASN A 32 3.00 -41.67 -21.27
C ASN A 32 3.55 -41.36 -22.69
N GLN A 33 2.86 -40.47 -23.42
CA GLN A 33 3.33 -39.85 -24.65
C GLN A 33 3.38 -38.33 -24.48
N LEU A 34 4.36 -37.71 -25.14
CA LEU A 34 4.52 -36.28 -25.33
C LEU A 34 4.34 -35.98 -26.81
N GLN A 35 3.24 -35.33 -27.19
CA GLN A 35 3.18 -34.62 -28.46
C GLN A 35 3.66 -33.19 -28.23
N ILE A 36 4.64 -32.76 -29.02
CA ILE A 36 5.17 -31.40 -28.99
C ILE A 36 5.04 -30.81 -30.39
N SER A 37 4.56 -29.58 -30.48
CA SER A 37 4.49 -28.85 -31.74
C SER A 37 4.99 -27.42 -31.58
N LEU A 38 5.79 -27.00 -32.55
CA LEU A 38 6.35 -25.66 -32.68
C LEU A 38 5.67 -24.98 -33.87
N GLU A 39 5.22 -23.75 -33.71
CA GLU A 39 4.63 -22.95 -34.78
C GLU A 39 5.35 -21.61 -34.87
N ASN A 40 5.72 -21.18 -36.08
CA ASN A 40 6.27 -19.84 -36.31
C ASN A 40 5.13 -18.83 -36.29
N ASN A 41 5.18 -17.81 -35.42
CA ASN A 41 4.08 -16.84 -35.34
C ASN A 41 3.89 -16.03 -36.62
N ASN A 42 4.96 -15.80 -37.39
CA ASN A 42 4.95 -14.92 -38.56
C ASN A 42 4.58 -15.67 -39.85
N THR A 43 5.13 -16.87 -40.07
CA THR A 43 4.89 -17.66 -41.30
C THR A 43 3.79 -18.70 -41.16
N LEU A 44 3.43 -19.05 -39.92
CA LEU A 44 2.48 -20.12 -39.57
C LEU A 44 2.94 -21.52 -40.02
N ASP A 45 4.21 -21.66 -40.40
CA ASP A 45 4.86 -22.96 -40.53
C ASP A 45 4.81 -23.68 -39.18
N ARG A 46 4.40 -24.94 -39.22
CA ARG A 46 4.28 -25.79 -38.05
C ARG A 46 5.18 -27.02 -38.18
N TRP A 47 5.82 -27.39 -37.08
CA TRP A 47 6.54 -28.65 -36.92
C TRP A 47 5.94 -29.40 -35.73
N SER A 48 5.77 -30.71 -35.82
CA SER A 48 5.13 -31.49 -34.77
C SER A 48 5.70 -32.89 -34.70
N ARG A 49 5.79 -33.45 -33.49
CA ARG A 49 6.16 -34.85 -33.29
C ARG A 49 5.62 -35.41 -31.98
N SER A 50 5.34 -36.70 -31.98
CA SER A 50 4.96 -37.46 -30.79
C SER A 50 6.11 -38.36 -30.36
N PHE A 51 6.42 -38.33 -29.06
CA PHE A 51 7.46 -39.11 -28.41
C PHE A 51 6.82 -39.99 -27.33
N SER A 52 7.07 -41.29 -27.39
CA SER A 52 6.75 -42.22 -26.31
C SER A 52 7.74 -42.10 -25.15
N ALA A 53 7.35 -42.53 -23.96
CA ALA A 53 8.24 -42.59 -22.79
C ALA A 53 9.59 -43.28 -23.10
N LYS A 54 9.57 -44.44 -23.78
CA LYS A 54 10.80 -45.17 -24.16
C LYS A 54 11.74 -44.32 -25.02
N GLN A 55 11.21 -43.60 -26.01
CA GLN A 55 12.01 -42.75 -26.89
C GLN A 55 12.67 -41.58 -26.14
N LEU A 56 12.02 -41.02 -25.11
CA LEU A 56 12.61 -39.96 -24.29
C LEU A 56 13.60 -40.49 -23.25
N ASP A 57 13.34 -41.67 -22.67
CA ASP A 57 14.30 -42.37 -21.81
C ASP A 57 15.58 -42.72 -22.60
N GLU A 58 15.45 -43.21 -23.84
CA GLU A 58 16.59 -43.46 -24.74
C GLU A 58 17.32 -42.18 -25.18
N LEU A 59 16.59 -41.09 -25.46
CA LEU A 59 17.16 -39.81 -25.86
C LEU A 59 18.03 -39.23 -24.73
N THR A 60 17.52 -39.27 -23.49
CA THR A 60 18.27 -38.79 -22.32
C THR A 60 19.45 -39.70 -21.98
N ALA A 61 19.33 -41.02 -22.15
CA ALA A 61 20.45 -41.95 -22.04
C ALA A 61 21.55 -41.67 -23.08
N LYS A 62 21.19 -41.40 -24.34
CA LYS A 62 22.13 -41.00 -25.41
C LYS A 62 22.85 -39.69 -25.12
N ALA A 63 22.24 -38.79 -24.34
CA ALA A 63 22.84 -37.54 -23.88
C ALA A 63 23.73 -37.68 -22.63
N GLY A 64 23.99 -38.91 -22.14
CA GLY A 64 24.84 -39.17 -20.97
C GLY A 64 24.15 -39.00 -19.61
N SER A 65 22.93 -38.45 -19.57
CA SER A 65 22.15 -38.25 -18.34
C SER A 65 20.74 -38.79 -18.51
N GLN A 66 20.56 -40.08 -18.25
CA GLN A 66 19.26 -40.72 -18.35
C GLN A 66 18.27 -40.10 -17.35
N ARG A 67 17.13 -39.62 -17.87
CA ARG A 67 16.01 -39.09 -17.10
C ARG A 67 14.75 -39.85 -17.48
N LYS A 68 14.08 -40.42 -16.48
CA LYS A 68 12.76 -41.05 -16.67
C LYS A 68 11.79 -40.05 -17.28
N PHE A 69 10.90 -40.51 -18.17
CA PHE A 69 9.85 -39.72 -18.82
C PHE A 69 9.22 -38.65 -17.92
N SER A 70 8.73 -39.03 -16.74
CA SER A 70 8.08 -38.09 -15.80
C SER A 70 9.00 -36.94 -15.33
N ILE A 71 10.30 -37.19 -15.17
CA ILE A 71 11.31 -36.18 -14.84
C ILE A 71 11.53 -35.27 -16.06
N PHE A 72 11.65 -35.85 -17.26
CA PHE A 72 11.81 -35.09 -18.51
C PHE A 72 10.61 -34.17 -18.77
N ILE A 73 9.38 -34.66 -18.57
CA ILE A 73 8.17 -33.85 -18.67
C ILE A 73 8.19 -32.69 -17.66
N ASN A 74 8.55 -32.94 -16.40
CA ASN A 74 8.65 -31.86 -15.42
C ASN A 74 9.71 -30.82 -15.81
N MET A 75 10.89 -31.24 -16.31
CA MET A 75 11.91 -30.32 -16.83
C MET A 75 11.38 -29.46 -17.99
N LEU A 76 10.72 -30.07 -18.98
CA LEU A 76 10.09 -29.36 -20.10
C LEU A 76 9.05 -28.35 -19.60
N LEU A 77 8.11 -28.79 -18.76
CA LEU A 77 7.04 -27.94 -18.25
C LEU A 77 7.60 -26.77 -17.41
N SER A 78 8.60 -27.01 -16.54
CA SER A 78 9.26 -25.94 -15.78
C SER A 78 10.03 -24.97 -16.67
N ALA A 79 10.71 -25.47 -17.71
CA ALA A 79 11.40 -24.61 -18.68
C ALA A 79 10.41 -23.77 -19.53
N MET A 80 9.18 -24.28 -19.75
CA MET A 80 8.09 -23.50 -20.37
C MET A 80 7.46 -22.46 -19.43
N ASP A 81 7.42 -22.68 -18.10
CA ASP A 81 6.93 -21.68 -17.13
C ASP A 81 7.93 -20.55 -16.91
N VAL A 82 9.17 -20.92 -16.58
CA VAL A 82 10.21 -19.98 -16.15
C VAL A 82 10.89 -19.32 -17.38
N GLY A 83 10.69 -19.89 -18.58
CA GLY A 83 11.16 -19.34 -19.83
C GLY A 83 12.68 -19.11 -19.84
N ARG A 84 13.10 -17.89 -20.18
CA ARG A 84 14.52 -17.50 -20.19
C ARG A 84 15.11 -17.21 -18.80
N HIS A 85 14.28 -17.12 -17.75
CA HIS A 85 14.70 -16.63 -16.43
C HIS A 85 15.33 -17.71 -15.52
N SER A 86 15.27 -19.00 -15.90
CA SER A 86 15.99 -20.04 -15.19
C SER A 86 17.42 -20.15 -15.72
N GLU A 87 18.41 -20.13 -14.83
CA GLU A 87 19.79 -20.45 -15.18
C GLU A 87 20.00 -21.96 -15.42
N THR A 88 19.16 -22.79 -14.78
CA THR A 88 19.27 -24.25 -14.72
C THR A 88 18.58 -24.96 -15.87
N LEU A 89 17.47 -24.41 -16.39
CA LEU A 89 16.64 -25.03 -17.44
C LEU A 89 16.27 -24.00 -18.50
N LYS A 90 16.64 -24.24 -19.75
CA LYS A 90 16.33 -23.35 -20.88
C LYS A 90 15.79 -24.14 -22.07
N ILE A 91 14.90 -23.51 -22.82
CA ILE A 91 14.45 -23.99 -24.14
C ILE A 91 15.05 -23.09 -25.21
N ASP A 92 15.67 -23.73 -26.19
CA ASP A 92 16.18 -23.08 -27.40
C ASP A 92 15.58 -23.75 -28.64
N VAL A 93 15.48 -23.01 -29.73
CA VAL A 93 14.97 -23.48 -31.03
C VAL A 93 16.06 -23.27 -32.05
N LYS A 94 16.44 -24.35 -32.74
CA LYS A 94 17.50 -24.37 -33.76
C LYS A 94 17.00 -24.92 -35.09
N THR A 95 17.46 -24.30 -36.17
CA THR A 95 17.36 -24.88 -37.52
C THR A 95 18.49 -25.90 -37.74
N PRO A 96 18.41 -26.77 -38.77
CA PRO A 96 19.49 -27.69 -39.12
C PRO A 96 20.78 -26.96 -39.52
N GLN A 97 20.64 -25.84 -40.23
CA GLN A 97 21.77 -25.00 -40.64
C GLN A 97 22.54 -24.48 -39.42
N GLU A 98 21.83 -24.02 -38.39
CA GLU A 98 22.43 -23.53 -37.14
C GLU A 98 23.14 -24.64 -36.35
N LEU A 99 22.60 -25.88 -36.41
CA LEU A 99 23.26 -27.04 -35.82
C LEU A 99 24.56 -27.41 -36.55
N ILE A 100 24.57 -27.28 -37.88
CA ILE A 100 25.74 -27.53 -38.74
C ILE A 100 26.80 -26.44 -38.53
N GLU A 101 26.40 -25.17 -38.48
CA GLU A 101 27.27 -24.03 -38.11
C GLU A 101 27.96 -24.25 -36.76
N ALA A 102 27.20 -24.72 -35.75
CA ALA A 102 27.72 -24.98 -34.41
C ALA A 102 28.65 -26.20 -34.34
N THR A 103 28.51 -27.18 -35.23
CA THR A 103 29.24 -28.46 -35.17
C THR A 103 30.42 -28.58 -36.14
N LYS A 104 30.58 -27.65 -37.10
CA LYS A 104 31.69 -27.60 -38.07
C LYS A 104 31.88 -28.90 -38.90
N GLN A 105 30.84 -29.73 -39.05
CA GLN A 105 30.89 -30.98 -39.81
C GLN A 105 30.15 -30.87 -41.16
N ASN A 106 30.49 -31.80 -42.07
CA ASN A 106 30.29 -31.65 -43.53
C ASN A 106 28.87 -31.27 -43.97
N GLN A 107 28.80 -30.25 -44.82
CA GLN A 107 27.57 -29.50 -45.10
C GLN A 107 26.68 -30.11 -46.21
N THR A 108 27.21 -30.96 -47.09
CA THR A 108 26.65 -31.13 -48.45
C THR A 108 25.61 -32.24 -48.62
N LEU A 109 25.48 -33.19 -47.70
CA LEU A 109 24.59 -34.37 -47.86
C LEU A 109 23.38 -34.35 -46.91
N LEU A 110 23.38 -33.47 -45.90
CA LEU A 110 22.31 -33.35 -44.91
C LEU A 110 21.24 -32.31 -45.28
N GLN A 111 21.54 -31.39 -46.21
CA GLN A 111 20.72 -30.20 -46.46
C GLN A 111 19.30 -30.50 -46.96
N ALA A 112 19.11 -31.46 -47.88
CA ALA A 112 17.80 -31.70 -48.50
C ALA A 112 16.78 -32.37 -47.56
N GLU A 113 17.16 -33.47 -46.89
CA GLU A 113 16.26 -34.20 -45.99
C GLU A 113 16.07 -33.50 -44.63
N GLN A 114 16.99 -32.61 -44.23
CA GLN A 114 16.88 -31.90 -42.95
C GLN A 114 16.26 -30.52 -43.06
N ALA A 115 16.23 -29.86 -44.23
CA ALA A 115 15.69 -28.49 -44.39
C ALA A 115 14.29 -28.27 -43.79
N ASN A 116 13.45 -29.31 -43.78
CA ASN A 116 12.09 -29.28 -43.21
C ASN A 116 12.01 -29.75 -41.75
N ARG A 117 13.12 -29.82 -41.01
CA ARG A 117 13.16 -30.19 -39.59
C ARG A 117 13.53 -29.01 -38.71
N MET A 118 13.00 -29.01 -37.49
CA MET A 118 13.37 -28.06 -36.43
C MET A 118 13.81 -28.82 -35.19
N PHE A 119 14.74 -28.26 -34.43
CA PHE A 119 15.25 -28.86 -33.19
C PHE A 119 14.84 -27.98 -32.01
N VAL A 120 13.99 -28.52 -31.14
CA VAL A 120 13.70 -27.91 -29.83
C VAL A 120 14.67 -28.50 -28.82
N ILE A 121 15.60 -27.70 -28.31
CA ILE A 121 16.65 -28.14 -27.41
C ILE A 121 16.28 -27.76 -25.99
N ILE A 122 16.14 -28.76 -25.12
CA ILE A 122 16.06 -28.53 -23.67
C ILE A 122 17.49 -28.58 -23.14
N ALA A 123 18.00 -27.44 -22.66
CA ALA A 123 19.29 -27.32 -22.01
C ALA A 123 19.12 -27.41 -20.49
N TYR A 124 19.76 -28.38 -19.86
CA TYR A 124 19.85 -28.54 -18.41
C TYR A 124 21.28 -28.22 -17.95
N LYS A 125 21.45 -27.17 -17.17
CA LYS A 125 22.73 -26.72 -16.62
C LYS A 125 22.80 -27.03 -15.12
N ALA A 126 23.70 -27.93 -14.76
CA ALA A 126 24.14 -28.15 -13.38
C ALA A 126 25.39 -27.29 -13.07
N GLU A 127 25.91 -27.38 -11.85
CA GLU A 127 27.07 -26.60 -11.39
C GLU A 127 28.33 -26.80 -12.26
N PHE A 128 28.53 -28.02 -12.77
CA PHE A 128 29.74 -28.42 -13.49
C PHE A 128 29.48 -28.98 -14.91
N GLU A 129 28.22 -29.05 -15.35
CA GLU A 129 27.85 -29.70 -16.62
C GLU A 129 26.65 -29.01 -17.29
N ALA A 130 26.65 -28.94 -18.62
CA ALA A 130 25.50 -28.52 -19.42
C ALA A 130 25.11 -29.62 -20.40
N ILE A 131 23.90 -30.14 -20.24
CA ILE A 131 23.37 -31.29 -20.97
C ILE A 131 22.25 -30.82 -21.89
N PHE A 132 22.28 -31.25 -23.14
CA PHE A 132 21.35 -30.81 -24.17
C PHE A 132 20.52 -32.01 -24.66
N TYR A 133 19.20 -31.87 -24.62
CA TYR A 133 18.26 -32.87 -25.11
C TYR A 133 17.56 -32.35 -26.37
N PRO A 134 18.04 -32.70 -27.58
CA PRO A 134 17.48 -32.22 -28.84
C PRO A 134 16.24 -33.01 -29.27
N LEU A 135 15.07 -32.37 -29.25
CA LEU A 135 13.84 -32.90 -29.81
C LEU A 135 13.73 -32.48 -31.28
N THR A 136 14.09 -33.39 -32.21
CA THR A 136 13.85 -33.19 -33.65
C THR A 136 12.36 -33.27 -33.95
N LEU A 137 11.83 -32.25 -34.63
CA LEU A 137 10.45 -32.13 -35.10
C LEU A 137 10.44 -32.08 -36.63
N ASP A 138 9.44 -32.73 -37.24
CA ASP A 138 9.25 -32.77 -38.69
C ASP A 138 8.17 -31.74 -39.10
N LYS A 139 8.32 -31.09 -40.27
CA LYS A 139 7.35 -30.09 -40.77
C LYS A 139 6.00 -30.75 -41.03
N VAL A 140 4.94 -30.10 -40.56
CA VAL A 140 3.56 -30.44 -40.87
C VAL A 140 3.27 -29.92 -42.27
N ASN A 141 3.10 -30.84 -43.21
CA ASN A 141 2.64 -30.53 -44.55
C ASN A 141 1.12 -30.74 -44.60
N TYR A 142 0.39 -29.68 -44.93
CA TYR A 142 -1.06 -29.70 -45.12
C TYR A 142 -1.36 -30.15 -46.57
N ASP A 143 -2.32 -31.05 -46.77
CA ASP A 143 -2.76 -31.41 -48.12
C ASP A 143 -3.69 -30.33 -48.68
N LEU A 144 -3.12 -29.42 -49.47
CA LEU A 144 -3.88 -28.34 -50.11
C LEU A 144 -4.82 -28.83 -51.23
N GLN A 145 -4.75 -30.10 -51.65
CA GLN A 145 -5.75 -30.69 -52.54
C GLN A 145 -7.02 -31.10 -51.77
N ASN A 146 -6.90 -31.35 -50.47
CA ASN A 146 -8.03 -31.57 -49.58
C ASN A 146 -8.71 -30.23 -49.23
N GLN A 147 -9.87 -29.97 -49.84
CA GLN A 147 -10.63 -28.73 -49.65
C GLN A 147 -10.93 -28.41 -48.17
N ASN A 148 -11.14 -29.43 -47.33
CA ASN A 148 -11.40 -29.22 -45.90
C ASN A 148 -10.15 -28.72 -45.16
N GLU A 149 -8.97 -29.25 -45.50
CA GLU A 149 -7.71 -28.87 -44.85
C GLU A 149 -7.25 -27.48 -45.33
N ALA A 150 -7.41 -27.19 -46.62
CA ALA A 150 -7.19 -25.86 -47.19
C ALA A 150 -8.11 -24.80 -46.53
N TYR A 151 -9.42 -25.11 -46.39
CA TYR A 151 -10.38 -24.23 -45.72
C TYR A 151 -10.03 -23.99 -44.24
N LEU A 152 -9.69 -25.04 -43.49
CA LEU A 152 -9.30 -24.92 -42.08
C LEU A 152 -8.03 -24.10 -41.89
N LEU A 153 -7.04 -24.26 -42.76
CA LEU A 153 -5.80 -23.48 -42.72
C LEU A 153 -6.06 -22.00 -43.02
N GLU A 154 -6.97 -21.69 -43.94
CA GLU A 154 -7.35 -20.32 -44.28
C GLU A 154 -8.18 -19.65 -43.17
N ALA A 155 -9.18 -20.36 -42.62
CA ALA A 155 -9.94 -19.89 -41.47
C ALA A 155 -9.05 -19.65 -40.24
N TYR A 156 -8.04 -20.50 -40.03
CA TYR A 156 -7.04 -20.33 -38.97
C TYR A 156 -6.19 -19.07 -39.17
N LYS A 157 -5.69 -18.81 -40.39
CA LYS A 157 -4.97 -17.58 -40.75
C LYS A 157 -5.78 -16.33 -40.44
N GLN A 158 -7.02 -16.28 -40.94
CA GLN A 158 -7.93 -15.15 -40.75
C GLN A 158 -8.25 -14.93 -39.26
N SER A 159 -8.51 -16.02 -38.51
CA SER A 159 -8.74 -15.92 -37.06
C SER A 159 -7.52 -15.40 -36.31
N LYS A 160 -6.30 -15.78 -36.70
CA LYS A 160 -5.08 -15.30 -36.03
C LYS A 160 -4.80 -13.83 -36.34
N GLN A 161 -5.02 -13.40 -37.58
CA GLN A 161 -4.93 -11.99 -37.99
C GLN A 161 -5.96 -11.11 -37.26
N GLU A 162 -7.22 -11.54 -37.11
CA GLU A 162 -8.19 -10.74 -36.35
C GLU A 162 -7.90 -10.75 -34.85
N ILE A 163 -7.36 -11.83 -34.28
CA ILE A 163 -6.86 -11.82 -32.89
C ILE A 163 -5.73 -10.78 -32.74
N GLU A 164 -4.75 -10.75 -33.64
CA GLU A 164 -3.66 -9.79 -33.63
C GLU A 164 -4.20 -8.35 -33.72
N ARG A 165 -5.05 -8.06 -34.72
CA ARG A 165 -5.72 -6.76 -34.92
C ARG A 165 -6.55 -6.32 -33.71
N LEU A 166 -7.27 -7.25 -33.07
CA LEU A 166 -8.04 -6.97 -31.85
C LEU A 166 -7.12 -6.71 -30.64
N THR A 167 -5.98 -7.40 -30.53
CA THR A 167 -4.99 -7.10 -29.48
C THR A 167 -4.33 -5.75 -29.68
N GLU A 168 -3.98 -5.37 -30.91
CA GLU A 168 -3.47 -4.04 -31.26
C GLU A 168 -4.49 -2.95 -30.90
N LEU A 169 -5.72 -3.08 -31.40
CA LEU A 169 -6.80 -2.13 -31.12
C LEU A 169 -7.11 -2.03 -29.61
N ASN A 170 -7.04 -3.13 -28.87
CA ASN A 170 -7.21 -3.11 -27.42
C ASN A 170 -6.03 -2.43 -26.70
N ASN A 171 -4.79 -2.62 -27.17
CA ASN A 171 -3.61 -1.95 -26.63
C ASN A 171 -3.63 -0.44 -26.91
N GLU A 172 -4.09 -0.02 -28.09
CA GLU A 172 -4.30 1.40 -28.43
C GLU A 172 -5.37 2.05 -27.55
N ASN A 173 -6.52 1.39 -27.39
CA ASN A 173 -7.60 1.86 -26.50
C ASN A 173 -7.14 1.93 -25.04
N LEU A 174 -6.40 0.93 -24.55
CA LEU A 174 -5.80 0.96 -23.21
C LEU A 174 -4.80 2.11 -23.07
N GLY A 175 -3.92 2.32 -24.05
CA GLY A 175 -2.98 3.44 -24.06
C GLY A 175 -3.68 4.81 -24.02
N GLN A 176 -4.77 4.97 -24.77
CA GLN A 176 -5.52 6.22 -24.84
C GLN A 176 -6.33 6.50 -23.56
N VAL A 177 -6.97 5.48 -22.98
CA VAL A 177 -7.68 5.59 -21.69
C VAL A 177 -6.71 5.84 -20.53
N ASN A 178 -5.54 5.21 -20.56
CA ASN A 178 -4.52 5.41 -19.53
C ASN A 178 -3.89 6.81 -19.63
N CYS A 179 -3.70 7.36 -20.84
CA CYS A 179 -3.20 8.73 -21.04
C CYS A 179 -4.11 9.80 -20.41
N GLN A 180 -5.43 9.70 -20.56
CA GLN A 180 -6.37 10.68 -19.97
C GLN A 180 -6.45 10.58 -18.45
N ASN A 181 -6.37 9.38 -17.87
CA ASN A 181 -6.38 9.21 -16.42
C ASN A 181 -5.01 9.54 -15.78
N CYS A 182 -3.90 9.15 -16.40
CA CYS A 182 -2.56 9.52 -15.93
C CYS A 182 -2.37 11.04 -15.91
N THR A 183 -2.71 11.76 -16.99
CA THR A 183 -2.57 13.23 -17.00
C THR A 183 -3.42 13.93 -15.93
N PHE A 184 -4.62 13.42 -15.61
CA PHE A 184 -5.41 13.94 -14.50
C PHE A 184 -4.80 13.61 -13.13
N LEU A 185 -4.31 12.38 -12.94
CA LEU A 185 -3.67 11.95 -11.70
C LEU A 185 -2.32 12.67 -11.47
N GLU A 186 -1.53 12.90 -12.50
CA GLU A 186 -0.29 13.69 -12.48
C GLU A 186 -0.56 15.16 -12.09
N GLN A 187 -1.65 15.74 -12.59
CA GLN A 187 -2.08 17.10 -12.20
C GLN A 187 -2.51 17.16 -10.73
N GLU A 188 -3.26 16.17 -10.24
CA GLU A 188 -3.69 16.13 -8.83
C GLU A 188 -2.52 15.79 -7.88
N ILE A 189 -1.59 14.91 -8.28
CA ILE A 189 -0.33 14.66 -7.55
C ILE A 189 0.49 15.95 -7.45
N SER A 190 0.76 16.63 -8.57
CA SER A 190 1.51 17.89 -8.57
C SER A 190 0.84 19.00 -7.74
N LYS A 191 -0.50 18.96 -7.62
CA LYS A 191 -1.25 19.87 -6.74
C LYS A 191 -1.10 19.48 -5.27
N LEU A 192 -1.25 18.21 -4.93
CA LEU A 192 -1.07 17.70 -3.56
C LEU A 192 0.37 17.90 -3.05
N GLU A 193 1.37 17.78 -3.92
CA GLU A 193 2.78 18.08 -3.61
C GLU A 193 2.97 19.54 -3.22
N ARG A 194 2.38 20.49 -3.98
CA ARG A 194 2.40 21.92 -3.63
C ARG A 194 1.63 22.25 -2.35
N ASP A 195 0.47 21.62 -2.14
CA ASP A 195 -0.32 21.81 -0.92
C ASP A 195 0.43 21.26 0.32
N LEU A 196 1.18 20.16 0.17
CA LEU A 196 2.08 19.63 1.21
C LEU A 196 3.25 20.57 1.51
N GLU A 197 3.94 21.08 0.48
CA GLU A 197 5.06 22.03 0.64
C GLU A 197 4.64 23.29 1.41
N ILE A 198 3.49 23.88 1.04
CA ILE A 198 2.90 25.03 1.74
C ILE A 198 2.57 24.69 3.21
N HIS A 199 2.01 23.50 3.47
CA HIS A 199 1.67 23.08 4.83
C HIS A 199 2.92 22.79 5.69
N GLU A 200 3.98 22.23 5.11
CA GLU A 200 5.26 22.05 5.80
C GLU A 200 5.92 23.39 6.14
N GLU A 201 5.91 24.38 5.24
CA GLU A 201 6.43 25.73 5.50
C GLU A 201 5.66 26.40 6.66
N GLN A 202 4.33 26.37 6.62
CA GLN A 202 3.47 26.87 7.71
C GLN A 202 3.74 26.13 9.04
N GLN A 203 3.94 24.82 8.99
CA GLN A 203 4.28 24.05 10.20
C GLN A 203 5.64 24.49 10.76
N GLN A 204 6.67 24.64 9.93
CA GLN A 204 7.98 25.14 10.35
C GLN A 204 7.91 26.55 10.95
N GLU A 205 7.12 27.46 10.36
CA GLU A 205 6.92 28.79 10.91
C GLU A 205 6.21 28.76 12.27
N SER A 206 5.12 27.99 12.39
CA SER A 206 4.42 27.82 13.67
C SER A 206 5.33 27.26 14.77
N LEU A 207 6.27 26.38 14.41
CA LEU A 207 7.22 25.75 15.32
C LEU A 207 8.33 26.74 15.74
N LYS A 208 8.77 27.63 14.85
CA LYS A 208 9.65 28.77 15.19
C LYS A 208 8.97 29.70 16.21
N VAL A 209 7.70 30.07 15.99
CA VAL A 209 6.91 30.91 16.91
C VAL A 209 6.71 30.23 18.27
N ALA A 210 6.34 28.95 18.29
CA ALA A 210 6.20 28.17 19.53
C ALA A 210 7.50 28.11 20.33
N ASN A 211 8.65 27.89 19.68
CA ASN A 211 9.96 27.90 20.32
C ASN A 211 10.32 29.25 20.94
N LEU A 212 9.97 30.37 20.29
CA LEU A 212 10.15 31.71 20.87
C LEU A 212 9.26 31.91 22.12
N ALA A 213 8.01 31.47 22.08
CA ALA A 213 7.10 31.52 23.22
C ALA A 213 7.61 30.68 24.41
N VAL A 214 8.15 29.47 24.16
CA VAL A 214 8.78 28.63 25.19
C VAL A 214 10.01 29.33 25.80
N LYS A 215 10.89 29.92 24.98
CA LYS A 215 12.04 30.71 25.47
C LYS A 215 11.62 31.91 26.33
N GLN A 216 10.53 32.60 25.99
CA GLN A 216 9.99 33.68 26.82
C GLN A 216 9.41 33.14 28.13
N LYS A 217 8.62 32.06 28.08
CA LYS A 217 8.03 31.41 29.26
C LYS A 217 9.09 31.03 30.28
N GLU A 218 10.21 30.45 29.86
CA GLU A 218 11.29 30.06 30.77
C GLU A 218 11.99 31.29 31.41
N LYS A 219 12.19 32.37 30.64
CA LYS A 219 12.69 33.65 31.19
C LYS A 219 11.75 34.21 32.27
N TYR A 220 10.43 34.12 32.10
CA TYR A 220 9.46 34.57 33.10
C TYR A 220 9.37 33.62 34.30
N LYS A 221 9.53 32.31 34.11
CA LYS A 221 9.60 31.32 35.19
C LYS A 221 10.80 31.59 36.11
N ILE A 222 11.99 31.81 35.57
CA ILE A 222 13.19 32.17 36.36
C ILE A 222 12.98 33.47 37.14
N LYS A 223 12.34 34.49 36.54
CA LYS A 223 11.97 35.73 37.24
C LYS A 223 11.00 35.48 38.40
N LEU A 224 9.98 34.65 38.19
CA LEU A 224 9.01 34.26 39.22
C LEU A 224 9.66 33.49 40.37
N GLU A 225 10.55 32.55 40.08
CA GLU A 225 11.32 31.81 41.09
C GLU A 225 12.19 32.75 41.93
N LYS A 226 12.88 33.72 41.30
CA LYS A 226 13.64 34.76 42.02
C LYS A 226 12.74 35.59 42.95
N ILE A 227 11.63 36.12 42.46
CA ILE A 227 10.68 36.93 43.26
C ILE A 227 10.11 36.10 44.42
N ASN A 228 9.76 34.83 44.20
CA ASN A 228 9.30 33.94 45.26
C ASN A 228 10.39 33.71 46.32
N SER A 229 11.66 33.58 45.93
CA SER A 229 12.77 33.43 46.88
C SER A 229 13.00 34.70 47.72
N GLU A 230 12.82 35.89 47.14
CA GLU A 230 12.91 37.18 47.84
C GLU A 230 11.72 37.36 48.79
N MET A 231 10.51 37.01 48.36
CA MET A 231 9.32 37.00 49.21
C MET A 231 9.46 36.04 50.39
N GLN A 232 10.00 34.84 50.19
CA GLN A 232 10.26 33.89 51.28
C GLN A 232 11.25 34.46 52.32
N LYS A 233 12.33 35.12 51.87
CA LYS A 233 13.28 35.80 52.77
C LYS A 233 12.59 36.90 53.59
N ILE A 234 11.75 37.72 52.96
CA ILE A 234 10.99 38.78 53.64
C ILE A 234 9.99 38.20 54.65
N VAL A 235 9.33 37.08 54.33
CA VAL A 235 8.43 36.38 55.27
C VAL A 235 9.21 35.86 56.47
N GLU A 236 10.37 35.23 56.28
CA GLU A 236 11.17 34.69 57.39
C GLU A 236 11.79 35.82 58.24
N GLN A 237 12.21 36.93 57.62
CA GLN A 237 12.62 38.15 58.35
C GLN A 237 11.47 38.74 59.18
N ASN A 238 10.27 38.88 58.62
CA ASN A 238 9.11 39.34 59.38
C ASN A 238 8.75 38.38 60.52
N ARG A 239 8.91 37.07 60.31
CA ARG A 239 8.70 36.04 61.34
C ARG A 239 9.71 36.15 62.47
N SER A 240 11.00 36.37 62.20
CA SER A 240 12.01 36.57 63.24
C SER A 240 11.76 37.86 64.01
N LEU A 241 11.46 38.97 63.33
CA LEU A 241 11.08 40.24 63.95
C LEU A 241 9.83 40.13 64.82
N LEU A 242 8.82 39.36 64.40
CA LEU A 242 7.64 39.07 65.23
C LEU A 242 8.00 38.29 66.50
N GLU A 243 8.90 37.31 66.39
CA GLU A 243 9.30 36.49 67.54
C GLU A 243 10.21 37.28 68.51
N ASP A 244 11.07 38.14 68.01
CA ASP A 244 11.89 39.03 68.84
C ASP A 244 11.05 40.14 69.48
N ASN A 245 10.04 40.67 68.79
CA ASN A 245 9.03 41.53 69.40
C ASN A 245 8.27 40.81 70.52
N LYS A 246 7.81 39.57 70.33
CA LYS A 246 7.19 38.78 71.40
C LYS A 246 8.14 38.62 72.60
N LYS A 247 9.42 38.31 72.40
CA LYS A 247 10.42 38.23 73.48
C LYS A 247 10.61 39.58 74.20
N MET A 248 10.60 40.69 73.47
CA MET A 248 10.60 42.05 74.03
C MET A 248 9.37 42.30 74.92
N TYR A 249 8.16 42.05 74.41
CA TYR A 249 6.92 42.20 75.17
C TYR A 249 6.84 41.25 76.38
N ALA A 250 7.36 40.02 76.26
CA ALA A 250 7.47 39.07 77.37
C ALA A 250 8.44 39.57 78.46
N LYS A 251 9.58 40.17 78.08
CA LYS A 251 10.51 40.80 79.03
C LYS A 251 9.89 42.03 79.73
N LEU A 252 9.14 42.86 78.99
CA LEU A 252 8.44 44.02 79.55
C LEU A 252 7.33 43.59 80.53
N THR A 253 6.47 42.66 80.13
CA THR A 253 5.37 42.15 80.99
C THR A 253 5.86 41.31 82.17
N GLY A 254 6.98 40.59 82.02
CA GLY A 254 7.68 39.93 83.13
C GLY A 254 8.23 40.93 84.16
N LYS A 255 8.84 42.03 83.70
CA LYS A 255 9.25 43.14 84.58
C LYS A 255 8.04 43.82 85.24
N SER A 256 6.94 44.02 84.52
CA SER A 256 5.68 44.49 85.13
C SER A 256 5.17 43.53 86.20
N ARG A 257 5.19 42.20 86.00
CA ARG A 257 4.79 41.24 87.04
C ARG A 257 5.69 41.21 88.27
N ALA A 258 6.98 41.56 88.14
CA ALA A 258 7.86 41.81 89.29
C ALA A 258 7.52 43.12 90.01
N SER A 259 7.05 44.14 89.30
CA SER A 259 6.66 45.45 89.85
C SER A 259 5.21 45.51 90.37
N SER A 260 4.32 44.65 89.87
CA SER A 260 2.87 44.63 90.19
C SER A 260 2.49 43.72 91.36
N LYS A 261 3.41 43.45 92.30
CA LYS A 261 3.08 42.88 93.62
C LYS A 261 2.75 43.93 94.69
N THR A 262 2.93 45.22 94.41
CA THR A 262 2.85 46.29 95.43
C THR A 262 1.60 47.19 95.32
N GLN A 263 0.80 47.10 94.26
CA GLN A 263 -0.47 47.84 94.14
C GLN A 263 -1.60 46.95 93.63
N ARG A 264 -2.21 46.21 94.57
CA ARG A 264 -3.61 45.76 94.49
C ARG A 264 -4.37 46.44 95.62
N ASN A 265 -5.04 47.54 95.31
CA ASN A 265 -6.13 48.06 96.14
C ASN A 265 -7.02 49.00 95.34
N VAL A 266 -8.26 49.12 95.81
CA VAL A 266 -9.39 49.87 95.22
C VAL A 266 -10.05 49.19 94.01
N SER A 267 -11.38 49.21 94.07
CA SER A 267 -12.34 48.40 93.32
C SER A 267 -13.28 49.28 92.46
N ASN A 268 -14.40 48.69 92.00
CA ASN A 268 -15.62 49.36 91.52
C ASN A 268 -15.57 49.94 90.09
N VAL A 269 -16.68 50.17 89.37
CA VAL A 269 -18.01 49.50 89.17
C VAL A 269 -18.78 50.38 88.16
N SER A 270 -19.71 49.83 87.35
CA SER A 270 -20.62 50.60 86.45
C SER A 270 -19.96 51.35 85.26
N SER A 271 -20.63 51.72 84.16
CA SER A 271 -21.95 51.37 83.60
C SER A 271 -22.13 51.92 82.17
N ARG A 272 -22.97 51.24 81.36
CA ARG A 272 -23.91 51.76 80.32
C ARG A 272 -23.49 52.77 79.22
N ALA A 273 -24.17 52.58 78.08
CA ALA A 273 -24.51 53.49 76.97
C ALA A 273 -23.67 53.34 75.67
N SER A 274 -24.15 53.55 74.44
CA SER A 274 -25.47 53.49 73.76
C SER A 274 -25.43 54.43 72.53
N SER A 275 -25.23 53.87 71.33
CA SER A 275 -25.63 54.43 70.01
C SER A 275 -25.30 53.37 68.95
N ARG A 276 -26.16 52.92 68.02
CA ARG A 276 -27.36 53.44 67.32
C ARG A 276 -27.07 54.41 66.16
N SER A 277 -26.79 53.84 64.99
CA SER A 277 -27.08 54.44 63.68
C SER A 277 -27.24 53.37 62.58
N GLN A 278 -27.92 53.75 61.50
CA GLN A 278 -28.39 52.96 60.35
C GLN A 278 -28.06 53.78 59.09
N SER A 279 -27.84 53.29 57.87
CA SER A 279 -27.91 51.94 57.21
C SER A 279 -27.05 52.05 55.90
N PRO A 280 -27.11 51.20 54.83
CA PRO A 280 -27.87 49.97 54.56
C PRO A 280 -27.06 48.77 53.99
N SER A 281 -27.76 47.64 53.92
CA SER A 281 -27.56 46.46 53.04
C SER A 281 -26.84 46.69 51.69
N VAL A 282 -25.80 45.89 51.42
CA VAL A 282 -25.35 45.50 50.08
C VAL A 282 -25.07 43.99 50.08
N ASP A 283 -25.66 43.26 49.14
CA ASP A 283 -25.52 41.81 49.02
C ASP A 283 -24.06 41.36 48.85
N TYR A 284 -23.54 40.62 49.83
CA TYR A 284 -22.34 39.83 49.64
C TYR A 284 -22.70 38.54 48.90
N GLN A 285 -22.65 38.58 47.56
CA GLN A 285 -22.47 37.35 46.79
C GLN A 285 -21.20 36.66 47.28
N SER A 286 -21.37 35.48 47.89
CA SER A 286 -20.30 34.70 48.52
C SER A 286 -19.18 34.42 47.53
N ARG A 287 -18.06 35.15 47.68
CA ARG A 287 -16.83 34.91 46.90
C ARG A 287 -16.36 33.47 47.20
N PRO A 288 -16.25 32.59 46.19
CA PRO A 288 -15.95 31.19 46.46
C PRO A 288 -14.57 31.08 47.11
N THR A 289 -14.50 30.30 48.19
CA THR A 289 -13.24 30.09 48.91
C THR A 289 -12.22 29.38 48.02
N ARG A 290 -10.93 29.57 48.29
CA ARG A 290 -9.83 28.99 47.48
C ARG A 290 -9.95 27.45 47.32
N SER A 291 -10.55 26.76 48.28
CA SER A 291 -10.92 25.33 48.20
C SER A 291 -11.99 25.04 47.15
N GLN A 292 -13.05 25.86 47.07
CA GLN A 292 -14.14 25.71 46.09
C GLN A 292 -13.64 25.93 44.65
N ILE A 293 -12.78 26.93 44.42
CA ILE A 293 -12.16 27.16 43.10
C ILE A 293 -11.30 25.96 42.67
N LEU A 294 -10.49 25.42 43.58
CA LEU A 294 -9.70 24.20 43.33
C LEU A 294 -10.59 22.98 43.04
N GLN A 295 -11.69 22.82 43.78
CA GLN A 295 -12.64 21.72 43.59
C GLN A 295 -13.39 21.83 42.25
N GLN A 296 -13.69 23.05 41.80
CA GLN A 296 -14.30 23.31 40.49
C GLN A 296 -13.31 23.04 39.34
N GLN A 297 -12.04 23.45 39.47
CA GLN A 297 -10.99 23.12 38.49
C GLN A 297 -10.71 21.61 38.38
N MET A 298 -10.79 20.87 39.50
CA MET A 298 -10.69 19.40 39.49
C MET A 298 -11.89 18.75 38.78
N ARG A 299 -13.11 19.26 38.99
CA ARG A 299 -14.32 18.79 38.27
C ARG A 299 -14.24 19.09 36.77
N GLU A 300 -13.79 20.27 36.36
CA GLU A 300 -13.60 20.61 34.94
C GLU A 300 -12.53 19.76 34.25
N LYS A 301 -11.41 19.46 34.94
CA LYS A 301 -10.39 18.55 34.40
C LYS A 301 -10.97 17.15 34.17
N LYS A 302 -11.68 16.62 35.17
CA LYS A 302 -12.29 15.29 35.06
C LYS A 302 -13.34 15.21 33.95
N ALA A 303 -14.20 16.23 33.81
CA ALA A 303 -15.17 16.31 32.71
C ALA A 303 -14.52 16.40 31.32
N LYS A 304 -13.42 17.17 31.17
CA LYS A 304 -12.65 17.25 29.92
C LYS A 304 -11.91 15.94 29.59
N GLU A 305 -11.55 15.15 30.59
CA GLU A 305 -10.91 13.85 30.43
C GLU A 305 -11.91 12.73 30.07
N GLU A 306 -13.10 12.74 30.68
CA GLU A 306 -14.23 11.87 30.31
C GLU A 306 -14.74 12.16 28.89
N ALA A 307 -14.83 13.43 28.49
CA ALA A 307 -15.17 13.83 27.12
C ALA A 307 -14.12 13.40 26.07
N LYS A 308 -12.83 13.27 26.45
CA LYS A 308 -11.80 12.69 25.58
C LYS A 308 -11.94 11.17 25.46
N LYS A 309 -12.21 10.47 26.56
CA LYS A 309 -12.44 9.01 26.54
C LYS A 309 -13.66 8.64 25.69
N GLN A 310 -14.76 9.40 25.76
CA GLN A 310 -15.93 9.16 24.89
C GLN A 310 -15.67 9.39 23.39
N ARG A 311 -14.59 10.11 23.02
CA ARG A 311 -14.19 10.27 21.61
C ARG A 311 -13.25 9.16 21.10
N SER A 312 -12.51 8.46 21.95
CA SER A 312 -11.66 7.34 21.49
C SER A 312 -12.46 6.06 21.23
N TYR A 313 -13.58 5.83 21.92
CA TYR A 313 -14.44 4.65 21.74
C TYR A 313 -15.34 4.66 20.48
N LYS A 314 -15.09 5.55 19.49
CA LYS A 314 -15.89 5.62 18.26
C LYS A 314 -15.14 5.41 16.94
N ASN A 315 -13.81 5.25 16.97
CA ASN A 315 -12.99 5.07 15.76
C ASN A 315 -12.20 3.75 15.71
N GLU A 316 -12.39 2.83 16.66
CA GLU A 316 -11.79 1.49 16.64
C GLU A 316 -12.86 0.42 16.37
N SER A 317 -13.21 0.27 15.09
CA SER A 317 -13.84 -0.95 14.57
C SER A 317 -13.39 -1.16 13.12
N PHE A 318 -12.99 -2.39 12.78
CA PHE A 318 -12.46 -2.81 11.47
C PHE A 318 -11.08 -2.26 11.09
N SER A 319 -10.03 -2.93 11.58
CA SER A 319 -8.90 -3.41 10.74
C SER A 319 -7.99 -4.35 11.53
N ASP A 320 -8.35 -5.63 11.59
CA ASP A 320 -7.40 -6.75 11.61
C ASP A 320 -8.18 -8.06 11.42
N ASP A 321 -7.89 -8.83 10.36
CA ASP A 321 -7.17 -10.09 10.56
C ASP A 321 -6.58 -10.70 9.25
N SER A 322 -5.37 -11.23 9.40
CA SER A 322 -4.78 -12.39 8.73
C SER A 322 -4.67 -12.51 7.20
N ARG A 323 -3.39 -12.45 6.78
CA ARG A 323 -2.82 -13.24 5.67
C ARG A 323 -3.00 -14.75 5.92
N MET A 324 -3.42 -15.54 4.92
CA MET A 324 -2.63 -16.64 4.33
C MET A 324 -3.38 -17.59 3.37
N SER A 325 -2.65 -18.06 2.35
CA SER A 325 -2.78 -19.34 1.64
C SER A 325 -4.10 -19.75 0.94
N SER A 326 -4.08 -19.65 -0.39
CA SER A 326 -4.32 -20.75 -1.34
C SER A 326 -5.14 -21.99 -0.90
N ARG A 327 -6.29 -22.22 -1.55
CA ARG A 327 -6.52 -23.40 -2.42
C ARG A 327 -7.83 -23.28 -3.23
N ARG A 328 -7.85 -23.93 -4.40
CA ARG A 328 -9.03 -24.06 -5.28
C ARG A 328 -10.00 -25.13 -4.76
N SER A 329 -11.29 -24.93 -4.99
CA SER A 329 -12.24 -25.99 -5.36
C SER A 329 -13.31 -25.41 -6.29
N VAL A 330 -13.79 -26.23 -7.23
CA VAL A 330 -14.75 -25.84 -8.29
C VAL A 330 -16.00 -26.71 -8.16
N GLN A 331 -17.18 -26.09 -8.10
CA GLN A 331 -18.52 -26.58 -8.49
C GLN A 331 -19.57 -25.54 -8.04
N ARG A 332 -20.78 -25.37 -8.61
CA ARG A 332 -21.32 -25.61 -9.99
C ARG A 332 -22.75 -25.02 -10.02
N ARG A 333 -23.08 -24.16 -11.01
CA ARG A 333 -24.44 -23.74 -11.47
C ARG A 333 -25.48 -23.22 -10.45
N THR A 334 -25.95 -21.98 -10.68
CA THR A 334 -27.29 -21.56 -11.21
C THR A 334 -27.07 -20.12 -11.75
N GLU A 335 -27.45 -19.71 -12.96
CA GLU A 335 -28.82 -19.45 -13.46
C GLU A 335 -29.68 -18.62 -12.48
N GLU A 336 -29.59 -17.28 -12.56
CA GLU A 336 -30.75 -16.37 -12.75
C GLU A 336 -30.31 -14.90 -12.93
N SER A 337 -31.27 -14.08 -13.37
CA SER A 337 -31.26 -12.65 -13.74
C SER A 337 -30.43 -11.66 -12.92
N ASP A 338 -29.92 -10.60 -13.59
CA ASP A 338 -30.15 -9.21 -13.13
C ASP A 338 -29.78 -8.15 -14.19
N ASP A 339 -30.78 -7.72 -14.98
CA ASP A 339 -30.65 -6.70 -16.02
C ASP A 339 -31.23 -5.36 -15.53
N ASN A 340 -30.61 -4.73 -14.50
CA ASN A 340 -31.23 -3.56 -13.84
C ASN A 340 -30.31 -2.52 -13.16
N SER A 341 -29.09 -2.28 -13.68
CA SER A 341 -28.13 -1.32 -13.06
C SER A 341 -27.68 -0.13 -13.93
N ARG A 342 -28.15 0.00 -15.19
CA ARG A 342 -27.63 1.02 -16.14
C ARG A 342 -28.34 2.38 -16.14
N ILE A 343 -29.47 2.56 -15.45
CA ILE A 343 -30.26 3.81 -15.52
C ILE A 343 -29.80 4.88 -14.51
N SER A 344 -29.38 4.51 -13.29
CA SER A 344 -29.06 5.49 -12.22
C SER A 344 -27.77 6.31 -12.39
N ARG A 345 -26.98 6.10 -13.46
CA ARG A 345 -25.74 6.88 -13.71
C ARG A 345 -25.88 8.04 -14.70
N ARG A 346 -27.04 8.28 -15.30
CA ARG A 346 -27.25 9.43 -16.21
C ARG A 346 -27.70 10.71 -15.49
N ASN A 347 -28.47 10.62 -14.40
CA ASN A 347 -29.04 11.82 -13.76
C ASN A 347 -28.01 12.68 -13.01
N SER A 348 -27.03 12.07 -12.35
CA SER A 348 -26.03 12.79 -11.54
C SER A 348 -25.04 13.65 -12.34
N LYS A 349 -24.93 13.46 -13.67
CA LYS A 349 -24.18 14.37 -14.55
C LYS A 349 -24.98 15.60 -14.94
N SER A 350 -26.31 15.52 -15.00
CA SER A 350 -27.15 16.68 -15.33
C SER A 350 -27.17 17.69 -14.18
N GLU A 351 -27.50 17.23 -12.97
CA GLU A 351 -27.58 18.09 -11.78
C GLU A 351 -26.27 18.82 -11.50
N LYS A 352 -25.13 18.14 -11.70
CA LYS A 352 -23.80 18.75 -11.51
C LYS A 352 -23.46 19.81 -12.56
N MET A 353 -23.98 19.70 -13.78
CA MET A 353 -23.83 20.71 -14.84
C MET A 353 -24.71 21.94 -14.59
N ASP A 354 -25.92 21.76 -14.07
CA ASP A 354 -26.83 22.87 -13.81
C ASP A 354 -26.43 23.67 -12.56
N LEU A 355 -25.87 23.00 -11.53
CA LEU A 355 -25.19 23.68 -10.41
C LEU A 355 -23.98 24.52 -10.87
N LEU A 356 -23.18 24.01 -11.81
CA LEU A 356 -22.04 24.76 -12.37
C LEU A 356 -22.47 25.98 -13.19
N LYS A 357 -23.62 25.95 -13.88
CA LYS A 357 -24.17 27.15 -14.55
C LYS A 357 -24.58 28.21 -13.54
N ASN A 358 -25.32 27.83 -12.50
CA ASN A 358 -25.78 28.76 -11.46
C ASN A 358 -24.60 29.46 -10.76
N VAL A 359 -23.56 28.74 -10.35
CA VAL A 359 -22.38 29.34 -9.71
C VAL A 359 -21.67 30.36 -10.63
N ASN A 360 -21.52 30.04 -11.92
CA ASN A 360 -20.92 30.98 -12.88
C ASN A 360 -21.77 32.23 -13.09
N GLN A 361 -23.11 32.12 -13.04
CA GLN A 361 -24.00 33.26 -13.14
C GLN A 361 -23.94 34.16 -11.90
N THR A 362 -23.92 33.59 -10.69
CA THR A 362 -23.71 34.36 -9.45
C THR A 362 -22.35 35.08 -9.44
N ILE A 363 -21.29 34.46 -9.99
CA ILE A 363 -19.97 35.10 -10.12
C ILE A 363 -20.00 36.27 -11.12
N GLN A 364 -20.78 36.18 -12.21
CA GLN A 364 -20.98 37.28 -13.15
C GLN A 364 -21.72 38.46 -12.48
N GLU A 365 -22.80 38.18 -11.76
CA GLU A 365 -23.59 39.19 -11.04
C GLU A 365 -22.76 39.91 -9.96
N LEU A 366 -21.98 39.18 -9.17
CA LEU A 366 -21.04 39.76 -8.19
C LEU A 366 -19.95 40.63 -8.86
N LYS A 367 -19.44 40.22 -10.03
CA LYS A 367 -18.48 41.03 -10.81
C LYS A 367 -19.09 42.32 -11.38
N GLN A 368 -20.40 42.35 -11.63
CA GLN A 368 -21.11 43.57 -12.03
C GLN A 368 -21.38 44.49 -10.84
N LEU A 369 -21.70 43.93 -9.66
CA LEU A 369 -21.86 44.68 -8.41
C LEU A 369 -20.57 45.38 -7.94
N VAL A 370 -19.40 44.75 -8.11
CA VAL A 370 -18.10 45.33 -7.75
C VAL A 370 -17.59 46.39 -8.77
N ARG A 371 -18.30 46.57 -9.89
CA ARG A 371 -17.99 47.58 -10.93
C ARG A 371 -18.90 48.82 -10.90
N LYS A 372 -19.81 48.89 -9.92
CA LYS A 372 -20.62 50.08 -9.59
C LYS A 372 -20.15 50.67 -8.27
#